data_AF-A0A261RVQ2-F1
#
_entry.id   AF-A0A261RVQ2-F1
#
_cell.length_a   1.000
_cell.length_b   1.000
_cell.length_c   1.000
_cell.angle_alpha   90.00
_cell.angle_beta   90.00
_cell.angle_gamma   90.00
#
_symmetry.space_group_name_H-M   'P 1'
#
loop_
_entity.id
_entity.type
_entity.pdbx_description
1 polymer ?
#
loop_
_entity_poly.entity_id
_entity_poly.type
_entity_poly.pdbx_seq_one_letter_code
_entity_poly.pdbx_strand_id
1 'polypeptide(L)'
;MPKPADQAQLNASNADLWARLTDSLSHYDGEAAADSFMEAEGLIDTYLEAVAAQSTNLPDRQALALACAHLLVTMRTMTEDDLATLVRLNATSLGVSLYALAPTVAEMKQRALAGLQVMAQPHAGPARTPSVDFDSPF
;
A
#
# COMPACT_ATOMS: atom_id res chain seq x y z
N MET A 1 21.30 -0.16 -17.89
CA MET A 1 21.68 -1.22 -16.92
C MET A 1 22.26 -0.55 -15.68
N PRO A 2 21.73 -0.82 -14.48
CA PRO A 2 22.29 -0.31 -13.23
C PRO A 2 23.71 -0.83 -13.00
N LYS A 3 24.54 -0.08 -12.27
CA LYS A 3 25.89 -0.56 -11.94
C LYS A 3 25.80 -1.77 -10.99
N PRO A 4 26.79 -2.67 -10.96
CA PRO A 4 26.78 -3.82 -10.05
C PRO A 4 26.59 -3.44 -8.58
N ALA A 5 27.14 -2.29 -8.16
CA ALA A 5 26.97 -1.75 -6.80
C ALA A 5 25.52 -1.33 -6.53
N ASP A 6 24.86 -0.70 -7.50
CA ASP A 6 23.45 -0.30 -7.39
C ASP A 6 22.55 -1.53 -7.29
N GLN A 7 22.86 -2.60 -8.04
CA GLN A 7 22.12 -3.86 -7.98
C GLN A 7 22.24 -4.55 -6.62
N ALA A 8 23.44 -4.62 -6.05
CA ALA A 8 23.66 -5.17 -4.71
C ALA A 8 22.86 -4.39 -3.65
N GLN A 9 22.83 -3.07 -3.80
CA GLN A 9 22.09 -2.19 -2.91
C GLN A 9 20.56 -2.36 -3.03
N LEU A 10 20.04 -2.48 -4.25
CA LEU A 10 18.62 -2.78 -4.47
C LEU A 10 18.24 -4.14 -3.87
N ASN A 11 19.09 -5.15 -4.03
CA ASN A 11 18.84 -6.47 -3.45
C ASN A 11 18.82 -6.43 -1.91
N ALA A 12 19.77 -5.72 -1.29
CA ALA A 12 19.82 -5.54 0.16
C ALA A 12 18.60 -4.76 0.67
N SER A 13 18.21 -3.71 -0.05
CA SER A 13 17.05 -2.88 0.30
C SER A 13 15.73 -3.65 0.15
N ASN A 14 15.62 -4.52 -0.85
CA ASN A 14 14.48 -5.41 -1.01
C ASN A 14 14.39 -6.41 0.15
N ALA A 15 15.51 -7.06 0.50
CA ALA A 15 15.56 -7.99 1.62
C ALA A 15 15.19 -7.32 2.94
N ASP A 16 15.70 -6.11 3.20
CA ASP A 16 15.37 -5.31 4.38
C ASP A 16 13.88 -4.93 4.45
N LEU A 17 13.32 -4.45 3.33
CA LEU A 17 11.90 -4.10 3.25
C LEU A 17 11.01 -5.31 3.58
N TRP A 18 11.31 -6.46 2.98
CA TRP A 18 10.56 -7.69 3.23
C TRP A 18 10.74 -8.23 4.64
N ALA A 19 11.93 -8.11 5.23
CA ALA A 19 12.16 -8.51 6.61
C ALA A 19 11.29 -7.69 7.57
N ARG A 20 11.29 -6.37 7.42
CA ARG A 20 10.48 -5.45 8.26
C ARG A 20 8.98 -5.65 8.04
N LEU A 21 8.57 -5.86 6.79
CA LEU A 21 7.18 -6.12 6.47
C LEU A 21 6.70 -7.45 7.04
N THR A 22 7.50 -8.52 6.92
CA THR A 22 7.16 -9.84 7.45
C THR A 22 7.11 -9.83 8.97
N ASP A 23 8.05 -9.16 9.62
CA ASP A 23 8.05 -8.97 11.08
C ASP A 23 6.79 -8.23 11.53
N SER A 24 6.45 -7.13 10.87
CA SER A 24 5.20 -6.38 11.14
C SER A 24 3.97 -7.26 10.97
N LEU A 25 3.84 -8.00 9.87
CA LEU A 25 2.69 -8.86 9.58
C LEU A 25 2.61 -10.11 10.48
N SER A 26 3.74 -10.58 11.04
CA SER A 26 3.75 -11.77 11.91
C SER A 26 3.10 -11.54 13.27
N HIS A 27 2.92 -10.28 13.66
CA HIS A 27 2.29 -9.87 14.92
C HIS A 27 0.80 -9.52 14.75
N TYR A 28 0.18 -9.88 13.61
CA TYR A 28 -1.20 -9.52 13.28
C TYR A 28 -2.20 -10.46 13.95
N ASP A 29 -2.83 -9.98 15.03
CA ASP A 29 -4.25 -10.30 15.26
C ASP A 29 -5.14 -9.28 14.53
N GLY A 30 -6.45 -9.54 14.47
CA GLY A 30 -7.38 -8.73 13.67
C GLY A 30 -7.46 -7.25 14.08
N GLU A 31 -7.13 -6.92 15.33
CA GLU A 31 -7.15 -5.55 15.87
C GLU A 31 -5.82 -4.85 15.57
N ALA A 32 -4.69 -5.52 15.83
CA ALA A 32 -3.36 -5.04 15.47
C ALA A 32 -3.21 -4.76 13.97
N ALA A 33 -3.94 -5.52 13.15
CA ALA A 33 -3.99 -5.32 11.71
C ALA A 33 -4.66 -4.01 11.28
N ALA A 34 -5.75 -3.65 11.94
CA ALA A 34 -6.47 -2.42 11.65
C ALA A 34 -5.67 -1.19 12.10
N ASP A 35 -5.08 -1.25 13.30
CA ASP A 35 -4.25 -0.17 13.85
C ASP A 35 -3.05 0.12 12.95
N SER A 36 -2.30 -0.91 12.61
CA SER A 36 -1.14 -0.79 11.72
C SER A 36 -1.51 -0.31 10.31
N PHE A 37 -2.70 -0.66 9.80
CA PHE A 37 -3.21 -0.10 8.54
C PHE A 37 -3.46 1.41 8.66
N MET A 38 -4.11 1.85 9.74
CA MET A 38 -4.38 3.26 10.01
C MET A 38 -3.09 4.07 10.22
N GLU A 39 -2.11 3.50 10.92
CA GLU A 39 -0.78 4.12 11.10
C GLU A 39 -0.05 4.29 9.76
N ALA A 40 -0.06 3.25 8.92
CA ALA A 40 0.53 3.31 7.59
C ALA A 40 -0.16 4.35 6.71
N GLU A 41 -1.50 4.40 6.73
CA GLU A 41 -2.28 5.40 6.01
C GLU A 41 -1.93 6.83 6.48
N GLY A 42 -1.90 7.05 7.81
CA GLY A 42 -1.62 8.36 8.39
C GLY A 42 -0.21 8.86 8.07
N LEU A 43 0.78 7.97 8.01
CA LEU A 43 2.14 8.33 7.59
C LEU A 43 2.18 8.77 6.12
N ILE A 44 1.43 8.08 5.26
CA ILE A 44 1.33 8.43 3.83
C ILE A 44 0.62 9.77 3.65
N ASP A 45 -0.46 10.04 4.39
CA ASP A 45 -1.14 11.34 4.36
C ASP A 45 -0.23 12.46 4.81
N THR A 46 0.47 12.26 5.93
CA THR A 46 1.45 13.24 6.43
C THR A 46 2.50 13.57 5.37
N TYR A 47 2.99 12.54 4.66
CA TYR A 47 3.93 12.74 3.56
C TYR A 47 3.31 13.54 2.39
N LEU A 48 2.11 13.18 1.94
CA LEU A 48 1.44 13.86 0.83
C LEU A 48 1.12 15.32 1.16
N GLU A 49 0.66 15.59 2.38
CA GLU A 49 0.45 16.94 2.90
C GLU A 49 1.75 17.73 2.95
N ALA A 50 2.83 17.13 3.47
CA ALA A 50 4.14 17.76 3.51
C ALA A 50 4.67 18.10 2.10
N VAL A 51 4.48 17.22 1.12
CA VAL A 51 4.83 17.49 -0.27
C VAL A 51 3.98 18.62 -0.87
N ALA A 52 2.66 18.59 -0.66
CA ALA A 52 1.75 19.64 -1.12
C ALA A 52 2.08 21.01 -0.52
N ALA A 53 2.48 21.04 0.76
CA ALA A 53 2.93 22.23 1.47
C ALA A 53 4.38 22.65 1.15
N GLN A 54 5.09 21.90 0.30
CA GLN A 54 6.52 22.12 0.01
C GLN A 54 7.39 22.15 1.29
N SER A 55 7.02 21.33 2.27
CA SER A 55 7.66 21.27 3.58
C SER A 55 8.95 20.47 3.53
N THR A 56 9.98 20.95 4.23
CA THR A 56 11.21 20.17 4.44
C THR A 56 11.05 19.07 5.50
N ASN A 57 9.93 19.06 6.24
CA ASN A 57 9.64 18.06 7.25
C ASN A 57 8.95 16.84 6.61
N LEU A 58 9.72 16.07 5.83
CA LEU A 58 9.27 14.84 5.20
C LEU A 58 9.55 13.64 6.13
N PRO A 59 8.69 12.61 6.13
CA PRO A 59 8.97 11.40 6.90
C PRO A 59 10.18 10.65 6.35
N ASP A 60 10.69 9.73 7.17
CA ASP A 60 11.77 8.86 6.76
C ASP A 60 11.39 8.00 5.54
N ARG A 61 12.34 7.84 4.61
CA ARG A 61 12.12 7.10 3.36
C ARG A 61 11.79 5.64 3.60
N GLN A 62 12.48 5.02 4.55
CA GLN A 62 12.30 3.60 4.86
C GLN A 62 10.98 3.37 5.60
N ALA A 63 10.55 4.33 6.41
CA ALA A 63 9.22 4.32 7.02
C ALA A 63 8.11 4.50 5.97
N LEU A 64 8.26 5.44 5.03
CA LEU A 64 7.31 5.65 3.93
C LEU A 64 7.21 4.44 3.01
N ALA A 65 8.35 3.82 2.65
CA ALA A 65 8.37 2.60 1.86
C ALA A 65 7.64 1.44 2.56
N LEU A 66 7.89 1.27 3.86
CA LEU A 66 7.22 0.25 4.66
C LEU A 66 5.71 0.51 4.73
N ALA A 67 5.27 1.74 5.01
CA ALA A 67 3.85 2.09 5.08
C ALA A 67 3.12 1.80 3.75
N CYS A 68 3.73 2.17 2.62
CA CYS A 68 3.14 1.88 1.30
C CYS A 68 3.10 0.36 1.03
N ALA A 69 4.18 -0.37 1.30
CA ALA A 69 4.21 -1.82 1.16
C ALA A 69 3.13 -2.48 2.02
N HIS A 70 2.97 -1.98 3.24
CA HIS A 70 2.01 -2.45 4.22
C HIS A 70 0.57 -2.35 3.71
N LEU A 71 0.14 -1.15 3.25
CA LEU A 71 -1.19 -0.94 2.68
C LEU A 71 -1.43 -1.86 1.47
N LEU A 72 -0.48 -1.92 0.55
CA LEU A 72 -0.63 -2.65 -0.71
C LEU A 72 -0.66 -4.17 -0.51
N VAL A 73 0.14 -4.71 0.42
CA VAL A 73 0.17 -6.14 0.71
C VAL A 73 -1.07 -6.57 1.49
N THR A 74 -1.49 -5.78 2.48
CA THR A 74 -2.71 -6.06 3.27
C THR A 74 -3.94 -6.12 2.35
N MET A 75 -4.03 -5.20 1.38
CA MET A 75 -5.13 -5.15 0.42
C MET A 75 -4.90 -5.98 -0.85
N ARG A 76 -3.75 -6.67 -0.95
CA ARG A 76 -3.34 -7.50 -2.10
C ARG A 76 -3.36 -6.75 -3.44
N THR A 77 -3.02 -5.46 -3.42
CA THR A 77 -3.00 -4.58 -4.60
C THR A 77 -1.59 -4.25 -5.10
N MET A 78 -0.54 -4.82 -4.49
CA MET A 78 0.85 -4.55 -4.87
C MET A 78 1.19 -5.11 -6.25
N THR A 79 1.81 -4.28 -7.09
CA THR A 79 2.35 -4.65 -8.41
C THR A 79 3.89 -4.76 -8.39
N GLU A 80 4.48 -5.29 -9.45
CA GLU A 80 5.94 -5.34 -9.58
C GLU A 80 6.56 -3.93 -9.67
N ASP A 81 5.89 -3.00 -10.36
CA ASP A 81 6.33 -1.60 -10.45
C ASP A 81 6.28 -0.89 -9.09
N ASP A 82 5.28 -1.23 -8.27
CA ASP A 82 5.22 -0.75 -6.90
C ASP A 82 6.43 -1.24 -6.10
N LEU A 83 6.69 -2.54 -6.14
CA LEU A 83 7.82 -3.13 -5.43
C LEU A 83 9.15 -2.51 -5.89
N ALA A 84 9.35 -2.33 -7.20
CA ALA A 84 10.53 -1.68 -7.73
C ALA A 84 10.69 -0.24 -7.21
N THR A 85 9.59 0.50 -7.13
CA THR A 85 9.56 1.87 -6.58
C THR A 85 9.88 1.88 -5.08
N LEU A 86 9.28 0.98 -4.32
CA LEU A 86 9.45 0.88 -2.86
C LEU A 86 10.85 0.44 -2.47
N VAL A 87 11.45 -0.49 -3.22
CA VAL A 87 12.85 -0.89 -3.03
C VAL A 87 13.79 0.29 -3.31
N ARG A 88 13.52 1.09 -4.35
CA ARG A 88 14.33 2.29 -4.64
C ARG A 88 14.15 3.37 -3.57
N LEU A 89 12.95 3.53 -3.04
CA LEU A 89 12.66 4.45 -1.94
C LEU A 89 13.38 4.01 -0.65
N ASN A 90 13.34 2.71 -0.33
CA ASN A 90 14.01 2.12 0.83
C ASN A 90 15.55 2.17 0.70
N ALA A 91 16.08 2.20 -0.52
CA ALA A 91 17.50 2.38 -0.81
C ALA A 91 17.90 3.87 -0.72
N THR A 92 18.03 4.38 0.51
CA THR A 92 18.32 5.81 0.82
C THR A 92 19.51 6.41 0.06
N SER A 93 20.51 5.57 -0.21
CA SER A 93 21.75 5.82 -0.94
C SER A 93 21.57 6.11 -2.44
N LEU A 94 20.48 5.66 -3.06
CA LEU A 94 20.22 5.87 -4.49
C LEU A 94 19.59 7.22 -4.81
N GLY A 95 19.35 8.07 -3.79
CA GLY A 95 19.06 9.50 -3.99
C GLY A 95 17.70 9.79 -4.62
N VAL A 96 16.68 8.97 -4.39
CA VAL A 96 15.34 9.21 -4.96
C VAL A 96 14.70 10.46 -4.35
N SER A 97 14.16 11.32 -5.20
CA SER A 97 13.45 12.53 -4.76
C SER A 97 12.09 12.16 -4.18
N LEU A 98 11.90 12.47 -2.90
CA LEU A 98 10.62 12.29 -2.22
C LEU A 98 9.52 13.13 -2.88
N TYR A 99 9.80 14.34 -3.35
CA TYR A 99 8.80 15.16 -4.04
C TYR A 99 8.32 14.53 -5.35
N ALA A 100 9.22 13.89 -6.10
CA ALA A 100 8.88 13.27 -7.39
C ALA A 100 8.04 12.00 -7.24
N LEU A 101 8.06 11.36 -6.07
CA LEU A 101 7.31 10.13 -5.79
C LEU A 101 5.87 10.36 -5.34
N ALA A 102 5.49 11.60 -5.02
CA ALA A 102 4.17 11.91 -4.49
C ALA A 102 3.00 11.42 -5.36
N PRO A 103 2.98 11.58 -6.70
CA PRO A 103 1.89 11.05 -7.51
C PRO A 103 1.80 9.52 -7.43
N THR A 104 2.94 8.82 -7.50
CA THR A 104 2.98 7.35 -7.41
C THR A 104 2.51 6.86 -6.04
N VAL A 105 2.93 7.53 -4.95
CA VAL A 105 2.49 7.18 -3.59
C VAL A 105 0.99 7.45 -3.41
N ALA A 106 0.46 8.53 -3.96
CA ALA A 106 -0.97 8.81 -3.95
C ALA A 106 -1.77 7.73 -4.70
N GLU A 107 -1.29 7.28 -5.85
CA GLU A 107 -1.91 6.18 -6.62
C GLU A 107 -1.87 4.84 -5.86
N MET A 108 -0.76 4.54 -5.17
CA MET A 108 -0.64 3.35 -4.31
C MET A 108 -1.69 3.40 -3.19
N LYS A 109 -1.82 4.54 -2.50
CA LYS A 109 -2.83 4.75 -1.45
C LYS A 109 -4.24 4.57 -2.01
N GLN A 110 -4.57 5.22 -3.12
CA GLN A 110 -5.89 5.12 -3.73
C GLN A 110 -6.26 3.68 -4.10
N ARG A 111 -5.34 2.90 -4.65
CA ARG A 111 -5.58 1.48 -4.96
C ARG A 111 -5.80 0.65 -3.70
N ALA A 112 -5.01 0.86 -2.65
CA ALA A 112 -5.21 0.15 -1.39
C ALA A 112 -6.60 0.45 -0.80
N LEU A 113 -7.01 1.72 -0.79
CA LEU A 113 -8.34 2.12 -0.31
C LEU A 113 -9.47 1.55 -1.17
N ALA A 114 -9.31 1.48 -2.49
CA ALA A 114 -10.27 0.83 -3.37
C ALA A 114 -10.38 -0.67 -3.05
N GLY A 115 -9.26 -1.35 -2.79
CA GLY A 115 -9.23 -2.74 -2.32
C GLY A 115 -10.00 -2.94 -1.02
N LEU A 116 -9.81 -2.03 -0.05
CA LEU A 116 -10.53 -2.04 1.22
C LEU A 116 -12.05 -1.90 1.01
N GLN A 117 -12.50 -1.00 0.13
CA GLN A 117 -13.93 -0.85 -0.18
C GLN A 117 -14.55 -2.10 -0.81
N VAL A 118 -13.78 -2.84 -1.62
CA VAL A 118 -14.24 -4.12 -2.19
C VAL A 118 -14.37 -5.18 -1.08
N MET A 119 -13.43 -5.22 -0.14
CA MET A 119 -13.48 -6.16 0.98
C MET A 119 -14.56 -5.83 2.02
N ALA A 120 -14.86 -4.55 2.22
CA ALA A 120 -15.86 -4.07 3.17
C ALA A 120 -17.30 -4.16 2.63
N GLN A 121 -17.48 -4.35 1.32
CA GLN A 121 -18.80 -4.60 0.76
C GLN A 121 -19.32 -5.95 1.29
N PRO A 122 -20.45 -5.98 2.03
CA PRO A 122 -21.07 -7.24 2.37
C PRO A 122 -21.36 -7.94 1.06
N HIS A 123 -20.97 -9.21 0.94
CA HIS A 123 -21.45 -10.06 -0.14
C HIS A 123 -22.99 -10.00 -0.10
N ALA A 124 -23.58 -9.12 -0.89
CA ALA A 124 -24.95 -9.26 -1.33
C ALA A 124 -24.92 -10.53 -2.18
N GLY A 125 -25.11 -11.68 -1.53
CA GLY A 125 -25.39 -12.92 -2.21
C GLY A 125 -26.47 -12.65 -3.25
N PRO A 126 -26.44 -13.34 -4.41
CA PRO A 126 -27.34 -13.03 -5.52
C PRO A 126 -28.74 -12.89 -4.96
N ALA A 127 -29.32 -11.69 -5.14
CA ALA A 127 -30.67 -11.41 -4.72
C ALA A 127 -31.53 -12.55 -5.27
N ARG A 128 -32.02 -13.41 -4.36
CA ARG A 128 -33.07 -14.36 -4.71
C ARG A 128 -34.22 -13.49 -5.19
N THR A 129 -34.37 -13.39 -6.52
CA THR A 129 -35.61 -12.91 -7.11
C THR A 129 -36.71 -13.73 -6.45
N PRO A 130 -37.65 -13.14 -5.70
CA PRO A 130 -38.87 -13.87 -5.40
C PRO A 130 -39.49 -14.15 -6.76
N SER A 131 -39.48 -15.42 -7.18
CA SER A 131 -40.31 -15.88 -8.28
C SER A 131 -41.75 -15.62 -7.84
N VAL A 132 -42.28 -14.47 -8.24
CA VAL A 132 -43.70 -14.18 -8.13
C VAL A 132 -44.35 -15.00 -9.24
N ASP A 133 -44.73 -16.23 -8.91
CA ASP A 133 -45.70 -17.00 -9.69
C ASP A 133 -47.05 -16.32 -9.54
N PHE A 134 -47.26 -15.27 -10.35
CA PHE A 134 -48.57 -14.72 -10.64
C PHE A 134 -48.74 -14.79 -12.16
N ASP A 135 -49.31 -15.90 -12.64
CA ASP A 135 -50.25 -15.86 -13.76
C ASP A 135 -51.14 -17.12 -13.74
N SER A 136 -52.32 -16.98 -13.15
CA SER A 136 -53.55 -17.62 -13.65
C SER A 136 -54.06 -16.72 -14.79
N PRO A 137 -54.63 -17.23 -15.89
CA PRO A 137 -55.95 -17.89 -15.81
C PRO A 137 -56.27 -18.91 -16.93
N PHE A 138 -56.85 -20.07 -16.59
CA PHE A 138 -57.90 -20.75 -17.37
C PHE A 138 -58.72 -21.66 -16.44
#